data_AF-A0A2N2U0M9-F1
#
_entry.id   AF-A0A2N2U0M9-F1
#
_cell.length_a   1.000
_cell.length_b   1.000
_cell.length_c   1.000
_cell.angle_alpha   90.00
_cell.angle_beta   90.00
_cell.angle_gamma   90.00
#
_symmetry.space_group_name_H-M   'P 1'
#
loop_
_entity.id
_entity.type
_entity.pdbx_description
1 polymer ?
#
loop_
_entity_poly.entity_id
_entity_poly.type
_entity_poly.pdbx_seq_one_letter_code
_entity_poly.pdbx_strand_id
1 'polypeptide(L)'
;MSEKPAEKLIYGFHAVLARLRQDPSGVLEIYLDLTRRDARARDLVKQAKENKVGLAQVEADRLTRLVGKAANHQGVVARVKPVALTHSLDDVLENIKGPPL
;
A
#
# COMPACT_ATOMS: atom_id res chain seq x y z
N MET A 1 29.00 -6.23 -4.17
CA MET A 1 28.22 -5.64 -3.06
C MET A 1 26.89 -5.22 -3.65
N SER A 2 25.82 -5.96 -3.40
CA SER A 2 24.50 -5.64 -3.99
C SER A 2 23.90 -4.44 -3.26
N GLU A 3 23.83 -3.28 -3.92
CA GLU A 3 23.02 -2.16 -3.48
C GLU A 3 21.57 -2.64 -3.37
N LYS A 4 21.03 -2.70 -2.15
CA LYS A 4 19.57 -2.88 -1.98
C LYS A 4 18.91 -1.62 -2.55
N PRO A 5 18.05 -1.73 -3.58
CA PRO A 5 17.34 -0.56 -4.09
C PRO A 5 16.55 0.08 -2.94
N ALA A 6 16.63 1.41 -2.82
CA ALA A 6 15.98 2.15 -1.73
C ALA A 6 14.46 1.94 -1.76
N GLU A 7 13.96 1.13 -0.84
CA GLU A 7 12.53 0.81 -0.79
C GLU A 7 11.71 1.99 -0.26
N LYS A 8 10.48 2.15 -0.78
CA LYS A 8 9.54 3.19 -0.34
C LYS A 8 8.31 2.54 0.29
N LEU A 9 7.71 3.23 1.26
CA LEU A 9 6.43 2.86 1.86
C LEU A 9 5.31 3.67 1.21
N ILE A 10 4.23 2.98 0.85
CA ILE A 10 2.95 3.57 0.48
C ILE A 10 1.87 3.06 1.44
N TYR A 11 0.81 3.82 1.65
CA TYR A 11 -0.25 3.46 2.59
C TYR A 11 -1.64 3.87 2.09
N GLY A 12 -2.67 3.22 2.64
CA GLY A 12 -4.05 3.37 2.20
C GLY A 12 -4.44 2.45 1.05
N PHE A 13 -5.72 2.04 1.04
CA PHE A 13 -6.23 1.02 0.10
C PHE A 13 -6.06 1.43 -1.36
N HIS A 14 -6.35 2.69 -1.68
CA HIS A 14 -6.27 3.19 -3.05
C HIS A 14 -4.85 3.10 -3.62
N ALA A 15 -3.87 3.64 -2.90
CA ALA A 15 -2.48 3.65 -3.34
C ALA A 15 -1.93 2.22 -3.50
N VAL A 16 -2.20 1.35 -2.53
CA VAL A 16 -1.72 -0.04 -2.55
C VAL A 16 -2.38 -0.82 -3.69
N LEU A 17 -3.71 -0.74 -3.85
CA LEU A 17 -4.43 -1.42 -4.93
C LEU A 17 -4.03 -0.87 -6.31
N ALA A 18 -3.87 0.44 -6.45
CA ALA A 18 -3.44 1.06 -7.71
C ALA A 18 -2.05 0.56 -8.11
N ARG A 19 -1.09 0.57 -7.18
CA ARG A 19 0.26 0.06 -7.42
C ARG A 19 0.25 -1.43 -7.75
N LEU A 20 -0.52 -2.23 -7.01
CA LEU A 20 -0.63 -3.67 -7.23
C LEU A 20 -1.21 -4.01 -8.61
N ARG A 21 -2.15 -3.21 -9.13
CA ARG A 21 -2.69 -3.38 -10.49
C ARG A 21 -1.74 -2.91 -11.58
N GLN A 22 -1.04 -1.79 -11.36
CA GLN A 22 -0.17 -1.18 -12.37
C GLN A 22 1.17 -1.89 -12.52
N ASP A 23 1.80 -2.27 -11.41
CA ASP A 23 3.10 -2.95 -11.37
C ASP A 23 3.20 -3.81 -10.10
N PRO A 24 2.60 -5.01 -10.13
CA PRO A 24 2.67 -5.95 -9.02
C PRO A 24 4.10 -6.40 -8.70
N SER A 25 4.98 -6.46 -9.72
CA SER A 25 6.40 -6.84 -9.56
C SER A 25 7.23 -5.83 -8.73
N GLY A 26 6.71 -4.60 -8.65
CA GLY A 26 7.25 -3.52 -7.86
C GLY A 26 6.70 -3.46 -6.44
N VAL A 27 5.71 -4.30 -6.09
CA VAL A 27 5.24 -4.46 -4.70
C VAL A 27 6.04 -5.59 -4.05
N LEU A 28 6.77 -5.24 -3.00
CA LEU A 28 7.64 -6.17 -2.28
C LEU A 28 6.85 -6.95 -1.23
N GLU A 29 6.05 -6.25 -0.43
CA GLU A 29 5.24 -6.85 0.63
C GLU A 29 4.06 -5.93 1.00
N ILE A 30 2.91 -6.53 1.31
CA ILE A 30 1.71 -5.82 1.78
C ILE A 30 1.45 -6.17 3.25
N TYR A 31 1.19 -5.16 4.07
CA TYR A 31 0.73 -5.30 5.44
C TYR A 31 -0.72 -4.83 5.55
N LEU A 32 -1.59 -5.72 6.02
CA LEU A 32 -3.01 -5.44 6.24
C LEU A 32 -3.31 -5.53 7.74
N ASP A 33 -4.10 -4.60 8.26
CA ASP A 33 -4.59 -4.68 9.63
C ASP A 33 -5.44 -5.94 9.81
N LEU A 34 -5.07 -6.77 10.79
CA LEU A 34 -5.71 -8.07 11.05
C LEU A 34 -7.17 -7.97 11.51
N THR A 35 -7.60 -6.80 11.97
CA THR A 35 -9.00 -6.55 12.35
C THR A 35 -9.90 -6.32 11.12
N ARG A 36 -9.31 -6.08 9.94
CA ARG A 36 -10.04 -5.72 8.72
C ARG A 36 -10.60 -6.95 8.02
N ARG A 37 -11.93 -7.07 8.01
CA ARG A 37 -12.70 -8.13 7.34
C ARG A 37 -13.71 -7.62 6.32
N ASP A 38 -13.69 -6.32 6.04
CA ASP A 38 -14.62 -5.67 5.12
C ASP A 38 -14.37 -6.02 3.65
N ALA A 39 -15.20 -5.48 2.76
CA ALA A 39 -15.10 -5.73 1.31
C ALA A 39 -13.76 -5.29 0.70
N ARG A 40 -13.16 -4.19 1.17
CA ARG A 40 -11.89 -3.68 0.62
C ARG A 40 -10.72 -4.56 1.03
N ALA A 41 -10.72 -5.03 2.28
CA ALA A 41 -9.73 -5.99 2.77
C ALA A 41 -9.78 -7.30 1.97
N ARG A 42 -10.98 -7.82 1.73
CA ARG A 42 -11.18 -9.04 0.92
C ARG A 42 -10.71 -8.85 -0.53
N ASP A 43 -11.02 -7.71 -1.15
CA ASP A 43 -10.55 -7.40 -2.50
C ASP A 43 -9.02 -7.29 -2.56
N LEU A 44 -8.39 -6.60 -1.61
CA LEU A 44 -6.93 -6.52 -1.52
C LEU A 44 -6.28 -7.89 -1.38
N VAL A 45 -6.80 -8.75 -0.50
CA VAL A 45 -6.28 -10.12 -0.32
C VAL A 45 -6.41 -10.93 -1.62
N LYS A 46 -7.55 -10.79 -2.32
CA LYS A 46 -7.76 -11.44 -3.62
C LYS A 46 -6.73 -10.95 -4.65
N GLN A 47 -6.58 -9.64 -4.81
CA GLN A 47 -5.63 -9.04 -5.75
C GLN A 47 -4.18 -9.43 -5.43
N ALA A 48 -3.80 -9.44 -4.15
CA ALA A 48 -2.45 -9.83 -3.74
C ALA A 48 -2.18 -11.30 -4.10
N LYS A 49 -3.15 -12.19 -3.86
CA LYS A 49 -3.06 -13.60 -4.21
C LYS A 49 -2.97 -13.83 -5.72
N GLU A 50 -3.82 -13.16 -6.50
CA GLU A 50 -3.83 -13.25 -7.97
C GLU A 50 -2.48 -12.81 -8.58
N ASN A 51 -1.89 -11.77 -8.01
CA ASN A 51 -0.60 -11.23 -8.43
C ASN A 51 0.61 -11.91 -7.75
N LYS A 52 0.39 -12.93 -6.92
CA LYS A 52 1.43 -13.65 -6.16
C LYS A 52 2.31 -12.73 -5.29
N VAL A 53 1.72 -11.66 -4.76
CA VAL A 53 2.37 -10.72 -3.85
C VAL A 53 2.14 -11.18 -2.41
N GLY A 54 3.21 -11.16 -1.60
CA GLY A 54 3.14 -11.49 -0.19
C GLY A 54 2.27 -10.48 0.58
N LEU A 55 1.35 -11.00 1.40
CA LEU A 55 0.51 -10.21 2.29
C LEU A 55 0.57 -10.79 3.70
N ALA A 56 0.91 -9.94 4.67
CA ALA A 56 0.92 -10.27 6.08
C ALA A 56 -0.15 -9.47 6.83
N GLN A 57 -0.94 -10.15 7.64
CA GLN A 57 -1.88 -9.51 8.55
C GLN A 57 -1.17 -9.15 9.86
N VAL A 58 -1.32 -7.91 10.32
CA VAL A 58 -0.59 -7.37 11.48
C VAL A 58 -1.47 -6.45 12.32
N GLU A 59 -1.08 -6.22 13.57
CA GLU A 59 -1.75 -5.26 14.45
C GLU A 59 -1.65 -3.82 13.90
N ALA A 60 -2.69 -3.01 14.11
CA ALA A 60 -2.76 -1.63 13.66
C ALA A 60 -1.55 -0.80 14.13
N ASP A 61 -1.11 -1.00 15.39
CA ASP A 61 0.06 -0.35 15.97
C ASP A 61 1.35 -0.58 15.15
N ARG A 62 1.48 -1.77 14.55
CA ARG A 62 2.63 -2.07 13.69
C ARG A 62 2.59 -1.25 12.42
N LEU A 63 1.41 -1.04 11.83
CA LEU A 63 1.25 -0.17 10.66
C LEU A 63 1.60 1.28 11.02
N THR A 64 1.11 1.78 12.15
CA THR A 64 1.41 3.14 12.61
C THR A 64 2.91 3.34 12.87
N ARG A 65 3.63 2.34 13.39
CA ARG A 65 5.09 2.39 13.55
C ARG A 65 5.85 2.45 12.22
N LEU A 66 5.28 1.88 11.14
CA LEU A 66 5.91 1.88 9.82
C LEU A 66 5.81 3.24 9.12
N VAL A 67 4.66 3.92 9.21
CA VAL A 67 4.39 5.16 8.45
C VAL A 67 4.34 6.42 9.32
N GLY A 68 4.39 6.27 10.64
CA GLY A 68 4.26 7.36 11.60
C GLY A 68 2.80 7.64 12.02
N LYS A 69 2.63 8.28 13.17
CA LYS A 69 1.32 8.56 13.78
C LYS A 69 0.45 9.55 13.00
N ALA A 70 1.07 10.43 12.20
CA ALA A 70 0.34 11.40 11.38
C ALA A 70 -0.19 10.81 10.06
N ALA A 71 0.27 9.61 9.67
CA ALA A 71 -0.12 8.99 8.41
C ALA A 71 -1.44 8.23 8.55
N ASN A 72 -2.43 8.60 7.75
CA ASN A 72 -3.71 7.91 7.69
C ASN A 72 -3.64 6.65 6.80
N HIS A 73 -3.03 5.58 7.32
CA HIS A 73 -2.85 4.33 6.58
C HIS A 73 -4.16 3.56 6.34
N GLN A 74 -5.25 3.92 7.02
CA GLN A 74 -6.57 3.28 6.89
C GLN A 74 -6.49 1.74 6.96
N GLY A 75 -5.57 1.18 7.76
CA GLY A 75 -5.40 -0.27 7.92
C GLY A 75 -4.58 -1.00 6.85
N VAL A 76 -3.87 -0.31 5.95
CA VAL A 76 -2.98 -0.98 4.97
C VAL A 76 -1.72 -0.17 4.64
N VAL A 77 -0.60 -0.88 4.52
CA VAL A 77 0.71 -0.33 4.11
C VAL A 77 1.35 -1.31 3.14
N ALA A 78 2.10 -0.84 2.15
CA ALA A 78 2.91 -1.69 1.29
C ALA A 78 4.34 -1.16 1.13
N ARG A 79 5.29 -2.07 1.10
CA ARG A 79 6.67 -1.82 0.68
C ARG A 79 6.77 -1.98 -0.82
N VAL A 80 7.35 -0.99 -1.49
CA VAL A 80 7.48 -0.98 -2.94
C VAL A 80 8.89 -0.62 -3.36
N LYS A 81 9.29 -1.13 -4.53
CA LYS A 81 10.49 -0.63 -5.22
C LYS A 81 10.32 0.86 -5.51
N PRO A 82 11.38 1.66 -5.44
CA PRO A 82 11.33 3.07 -5.77
C PRO A 82 10.90 3.21 -7.23
N VAL A 83 9.86 4.01 -7.46
CA VAL A 83 9.48 4.44 -8.80
C VAL A 83 10.24 5.73 -9.06
N ALA A 84 10.78 5.93 -10.26
CA ALA A 84 11.18 7.26 -10.72
C ALA A 84 9.93 8.14 -10.75
N LEU A 85 9.67 8.82 -9.64
CA LEU A 85 8.54 9.71 -9.47
C LEU A 85 8.81 10.96 -10.31
N THR A 86 8.09 11.11 -11.42
CA THR A 86 7.99 12.41 -12.08
C THR A 86 7.11 13.39 -11.29
N HIS A 87 6.40 12.94 -10.25
CA HIS A 87 5.58 13.78 -9.39
C HIS A 87 5.65 13.34 -7.93
N SER A 88 5.74 14.31 -7.00
CA SER A 88 5.89 14.06 -5.56
C SER A 88 4.73 13.21 -5.02
N LEU A 89 5.01 12.41 -3.99
CA LEU A 89 4.02 11.58 -3.30
C LEU A 89 2.88 12.43 -2.68
N ASP A 90 3.13 13.73 -2.49
CA ASP A 90 2.15 14.70 -1.98
C ASP A 90 0.99 14.95 -2.97
N ASP A 91 1.21 14.82 -4.29
CA ASP A 91 0.15 15.05 -5.29
C ASP A 91 -0.81 13.84 -5.44
N VAL A 92 -0.40 12.65 -4.99
CA VAL A 92 -1.27 11.46 -4.97
C VAL A 92 -2.24 11.49 -3.78
N LEU A 93 -2.03 12.39 -2.82
CA LEU A 93 -2.92 12.60 -1.68
C LEU A 93 -4.13 13.49 -2.01
N GLU A 94 -4.10 14.30 -3.08
CA GLU A 94 -5.17 15.28 -3.37
C GLU A 94 -6.11 14.94 -4.54
N ASN A 95 -6.00 13.78 -5.19
CA ASN A 95 -6.89 13.44 -6.32
C ASN A 95 -7.75 12.17 -6.13
N ILE A 96 -8.34 12.03 -4.94
CA ILE A 96 -9.49 11.13 -4.73
C ILE A 96 -10.73 11.98 -4.40
N LYS A 97 -11.10 12.88 -5.31
CA LYS A 97 -12.49 13.28 -5.46
C LYS A 97 -13.12 12.31 -6.46
N GLY A 98 -13.72 11.24 -5.95
CA GLY A 98 -14.78 10.58 -6.71
C GLY A 98 -15.86 11.63 -7.00
N PRO A 99 -16.49 11.64 -8.19
CA PRO A 99 -17.51 12.64 -8.48
C PRO A 99 -18.62 12.56 -7.41
N PRO A 100 -19.06 13.69 -6.82
CA PRO A 100 -20.36 13.70 -6.16
C PRO A 100 -21.40 13.33 -7.23
N LEU A 101 -22.23 12.34 -6.93
CA LEU A 101 -23.43 12.04 -7.71
C LEU A 101 -24.40 13.21 -7.62
#